data_AF-A0A945CV63-F1
#
_entry.id   AF-A0A945CV63-F1
#
_cell.length_a   1.000
_cell.length_b   1.000
_cell.length_c   1.000
_cell.angle_alpha   90.00
_cell.angle_beta   90.00
_cell.angle_gamma   90.00
#
_symmetry.space_group_name_H-M   'P 1'
#
loop_
_entity.id
_entity.type
_entity.pdbx_description
1 polymer ?
#
loop_
_entity_poly.entity_id
_entity_poly.type
_entity_poly.pdbx_seq_one_letter_code
_entity_poly.pdbx_strand_id
1 'polypeptide(L)'
;MVDRRNPSIAFVECSASQAWDLAGLLDLHLGQAVVGLDLHALEKDLAATLPSSVRHVVVPAFHAHQIVRLLDPEKAQAIAVHVEVGQRFVNQAVSQLPAARPGMLLRDREAIPLYPEMVKELLHLETEITLALIENPRAVERVIAESDLIFYTPPCKEFADRVVPEDKKQQEVLFEFTPDALELIRRSLGQ
;
A
#
# COMPACT_ATOMS: atom_id res chain seq x y z
N MET A 1 10.57 7.28 25.56
CA MET A 1 9.24 7.63 25.04
C MET A 1 9.48 8.27 23.67
N VAL A 2 8.98 7.68 22.59
CA VAL A 2 9.18 8.20 21.24
C VAL A 2 8.39 9.50 21.10
N ASP A 3 9.04 10.62 20.78
CA ASP A 3 8.36 11.88 20.51
C ASP A 3 7.69 11.82 19.13
N ARG A 4 6.41 11.45 19.14
CA ARG A 4 5.59 11.35 17.93
C ARG A 4 5.24 12.70 17.30
N ARG A 5 5.54 13.82 17.96
CA ARG A 5 5.22 15.17 17.45
C ARG A 5 6.27 15.67 16.46
N ASN A 6 7.43 15.03 16.41
CA ASN A 6 8.57 15.49 15.62
C ASN A 6 9.28 14.31 14.92
N PRO A 7 8.62 13.63 13.97
CA PRO A 7 9.17 12.46 13.29
C PRO A 7 10.41 12.84 12.47
N SER A 8 11.46 12.01 12.53
CA SER A 8 12.66 12.14 11.68
C SER A 8 12.55 11.37 10.37
N ILE A 9 11.54 10.50 10.25
CA ILE A 9 11.33 9.61 9.11
C ILE A 9 9.93 9.86 8.55
N ALA A 10 9.83 9.97 7.23
CA ALA A 10 8.57 9.89 6.51
C ALA A 10 8.54 8.61 5.67
N PHE A 11 7.38 7.97 5.57
CA PHE A 11 7.09 6.98 4.55
C PHE A 11 6.15 7.60 3.52
N VAL A 12 6.48 7.49 2.24
CA VAL A 12 5.71 8.11 1.15
C VAL A 12 5.11 7.07 0.23
N GLU A 13 3.83 7.25 -0.10
CA GLU A 13 3.11 6.42 -1.06
C GLU A 13 2.04 7.22 -1.82
N CYS A 14 1.57 6.74 -2.98
CA CYS A 14 0.57 7.43 -3.81
C CYS A 14 -0.85 7.42 -3.22
N SER A 15 -1.09 6.61 -2.18
CA SER A 15 -2.32 6.63 -1.39
C SER A 15 -2.04 7.06 0.05
N ALA A 16 -2.79 8.04 0.54
CA ALA A 16 -2.72 8.45 1.94
C ALA A 16 -2.93 7.27 2.90
N SER A 17 -3.88 6.36 2.61
CA SER A 17 -4.10 5.16 3.45
C SER A 17 -2.86 4.28 3.53
N GLN A 18 -2.27 3.91 2.38
CA GLN A 18 -1.05 3.09 2.34
C GLN A 18 0.13 3.79 3.00
N ALA A 19 0.27 5.10 2.77
CA ALA A 19 1.33 5.88 3.38
C ALA A 19 1.25 5.79 4.91
N TRP A 20 0.05 5.92 5.48
CA TRP A 20 -0.19 5.79 6.92
C TRP A 20 -0.03 4.37 7.44
N ASP A 21 -0.53 3.37 6.72
CA ASP A 21 -0.44 1.96 7.15
C ASP A 21 1.00 1.47 7.15
N LEU A 22 1.74 1.74 6.08
CA LEU A 22 3.16 1.37 5.97
C LEU A 22 4.03 2.21 6.91
N ALA A 23 3.71 3.49 7.12
CA ALA A 23 4.37 4.29 8.18
C ALA A 23 4.15 3.66 9.56
N GLY A 24 2.92 3.22 9.87
CA GLY A 24 2.60 2.56 11.13
C GLY A 24 3.36 1.25 11.33
N LEU A 25 3.45 0.43 10.28
CA LEU A 25 4.27 -0.80 10.31
C LEU A 25 5.75 -0.48 10.51
N LEU A 26 6.27 0.56 9.85
CA LEU A 26 7.66 0.95 9.97
C LEU A 26 7.97 1.52 11.36
N ASP A 27 7.07 2.32 11.96
CA ASP A 27 7.17 2.79 13.35
C ASP A 27 7.33 1.61 14.31
N LEU A 28 6.49 0.58 14.16
CA LEU A 28 6.57 -0.64 14.98
C LEU A 28 7.91 -1.37 14.80
N HIS A 29 8.43 -1.48 13.58
CA HIS A 29 9.68 -2.19 13.31
C HIS A 29 10.95 -1.45 13.72
N LEU A 30 10.91 -0.12 13.73
CA LEU A 30 12.05 0.74 14.09
C LEU A 30 11.99 1.22 15.55
N GLY A 31 10.81 1.19 16.18
CA GLY A 31 10.59 1.81 17.48
C GLY A 31 10.77 3.33 17.43
N GLN A 32 10.45 3.97 16.29
CA GLN A 32 10.66 5.39 16.02
C GLN A 32 9.48 5.96 15.25
N ALA A 33 9.10 7.21 15.56
CA ALA A 33 7.98 7.84 14.90
C ALA A 33 8.23 8.03 13.41
N VAL A 34 7.35 7.41 12.60
CA VAL A 34 7.30 7.57 11.14
C VAL A 34 5.99 8.27 10.78
N VAL A 35 6.06 9.28 9.92
CA VAL A 35 4.86 9.94 9.36
C VAL A 35 4.54 9.39 7.97
N GLY A 36 3.28 9.08 7.71
CA GLY A 36 2.80 8.74 6.37
C GLY A 36 2.50 10.01 5.58
N LEU A 37 3.04 10.13 4.37
CA LEU A 37 2.79 11.25 3.46
C LEU A 37 2.30 10.77 2.10
N ASP A 38 1.30 11.45 1.56
CA ASP A 38 0.81 11.23 0.19
C ASP A 38 1.77 11.86 -0.82
N LEU A 39 2.27 11.05 -1.77
CA LEU A 39 3.13 11.49 -2.86
C LEU A 39 2.51 12.63 -3.66
N HIS A 40 1.22 12.57 -3.95
CA HIS A 40 0.53 13.59 -4.74
C HIS A 40 0.38 14.91 -3.99
N ALA A 41 0.31 14.87 -2.65
CA ALA A 41 0.34 16.07 -1.83
C ALA A 41 1.74 16.69 -1.82
N LEU A 42 2.79 15.86 -1.71
CA LEU A 42 4.19 16.30 -1.78
C LEU A 42 4.54 16.93 -3.13
N GLU A 43 4.03 16.38 -4.23
CA GLU A 43 4.20 16.95 -5.58
C GLU A 43 3.58 18.36 -5.72
N LYS A 44 2.53 18.67 -4.95
CA LYS A 44 1.85 19.97 -4.99
C LYS A 44 2.55 21.03 -4.15
N ASP A 45 2.91 20.69 -2.92
CA ASP A 45 3.59 21.61 -2.00
C ASP A 45 4.47 20.85 -1.00
N LEU A 46 5.73 20.65 -1.38
CA LEU A 46 6.72 19.97 -0.55
C LEU A 46 6.96 20.68 0.79
N ALA A 47 7.03 22.02 0.77
CA ALA A 47 7.40 22.80 1.95
C ALA A 47 6.30 22.78 3.01
N ALA A 48 5.04 22.73 2.59
CA ALA A 48 3.90 22.56 3.50
C ALA A 48 3.73 21.12 3.98
N THR A 49 4.08 20.13 3.16
CA THR A 49 3.75 18.72 3.41
C THR A 49 4.85 17.97 4.17
N LEU A 50 6.13 18.22 3.87
CA LEU A 50 7.26 17.53 4.51
C LEU A 50 7.67 18.28 5.80
N PRO A 51 7.50 17.69 6.99
CA PRO A 51 7.90 18.35 8.23
C PRO A 51 9.39 18.64 8.26
N SER A 52 9.79 19.80 8.79
CA SER A 52 11.19 20.24 8.85
C SER A 52 12.09 19.35 9.73
N SER A 53 11.50 18.48 10.54
CA SER A 53 12.19 17.46 11.33
C SER A 53 12.59 16.22 10.54
N VAL A 54 11.94 15.96 9.41
CA VAL A 54 12.21 14.77 8.60
C VAL A 54 13.59 14.89 7.96
N ARG A 55 14.38 13.83 8.09
CA ARG A 55 15.73 13.66 7.52
C ARG A 55 15.81 12.46 6.59
N HIS A 56 14.90 11.51 6.72
CA HIS A 56 14.84 10.31 5.90
C HIS A 56 13.44 10.13 5.31
N VAL A 57 13.37 9.86 4.01
CA VAL A 57 12.13 9.60 3.29
C VAL A 57 12.22 8.20 2.72
N VAL A 58 11.50 7.26 3.34
CA VAL A 58 11.37 5.88 2.86
C VAL A 58 10.25 5.84 1.83
N VAL A 59 10.49 5.18 0.70
CA VAL A 59 9.53 5.11 -0.41
C VAL A 59 9.66 3.76 -1.13
N PRO A 60 8.57 3.17 -1.63
CA PRO A 60 8.66 2.02 -2.50
C PRO A 60 9.49 2.30 -3.76
N ALA A 61 10.27 1.32 -4.19
CA ALA A 61 11.25 1.49 -5.26
C ALA A 61 10.65 2.03 -6.57
N PHE A 62 9.40 1.69 -6.86
CA PHE A 62 8.69 2.18 -8.05
C PHE A 62 8.36 3.68 -8.00
N HIS A 63 8.34 4.32 -6.83
CA HIS A 63 8.18 5.77 -6.67
C HIS A 63 9.50 6.52 -6.40
N ALA A 64 10.63 5.80 -6.29
CA ALA A 64 11.91 6.38 -5.90
C ALA A 64 12.36 7.55 -6.79
N HIS A 65 12.17 7.41 -8.11
CA HIS A 65 12.57 8.46 -9.06
C HIS A 65 11.75 9.75 -8.91
N GLN A 66 10.46 9.65 -8.54
CA GLN A 66 9.64 10.83 -8.26
C GLN A 66 10.13 11.55 -6.99
N ILE A 67 10.37 10.79 -5.92
CA ILE A 67 10.85 11.34 -4.66
C ILE A 67 12.22 12.01 -4.78
N VAL A 68 13.18 11.37 -5.46
CA VAL A 68 14.52 11.94 -5.65
C VAL A 68 14.48 13.27 -6.42
N ARG A 69 13.50 13.48 -7.30
CA ARG A 69 13.32 14.76 -8.01
C ARG A 69 12.70 15.85 -7.15
N LEU A 70 11.88 15.49 -6.18
CA LEU A 70 11.20 16.44 -5.30
C LEU A 70 12.11 16.87 -4.14
N LEU A 71 12.89 15.95 -3.58
CA LEU A 71 13.66 16.20 -2.37
C LEU A 71 14.92 17.00 -2.63
N ASP A 72 15.20 17.91 -1.69
CA ASP A 72 16.50 18.55 -1.53
C ASP A 72 17.43 17.59 -0.77
N PRO A 73 18.49 17.05 -1.41
CA PRO A 73 19.35 16.04 -0.81
C PRO A 73 20.17 16.57 0.37
N GLU A 74 20.31 17.89 0.53
CA GLU A 74 20.94 18.48 1.71
C GLU A 74 20.01 18.47 2.93
N LYS A 75 18.69 18.33 2.72
CA LYS A 75 17.68 18.35 3.79
C LYS A 75 17.16 16.97 4.17
N ALA A 76 16.98 16.10 3.19
CA ALA A 76 16.46 14.76 3.43
C ALA A 76 17.03 13.73 2.44
N GLN A 77 17.30 12.53 2.95
CA GLN A 77 17.75 11.39 2.15
C GLN A 77 16.58 10.49 1.76
N ALA A 78 16.47 10.18 0.47
CA ALA A 78 15.54 9.16 -0.01
C ALA A 78 16.09 7.74 0.19
N ILE A 79 15.27 6.83 0.70
CA ILE A 79 15.57 5.40 0.87
C ILE A 79 14.52 4.63 0.08
N ALA A 80 14.92 4.12 -1.09
CA ALA A 80 14.07 3.29 -1.93
C ALA A 80 14.06 1.85 -1.38
N VAL A 81 12.88 1.30 -1.16
CA VAL A 81 12.71 -0.05 -0.60
C VAL A 81 11.77 -0.90 -1.42
N HIS A 82 11.99 -2.22 -1.37
CA HIS A 82 11.01 -3.18 -1.88
C HIS A 82 9.96 -3.45 -0.81
N VAL A 83 8.70 -3.44 -1.22
CA VAL A 83 7.56 -3.89 -0.42
C VAL A 83 6.92 -5.05 -1.16
N GLU A 84 6.39 -6.01 -0.41
CA GLU A 84 5.75 -7.22 -0.95
C GLU A 84 4.37 -7.36 -0.35
N VAL A 85 3.49 -8.15 -0.96
CA VAL A 85 2.21 -8.47 -0.34
C VAL A 85 2.45 -9.26 0.94
N GLY A 86 1.86 -8.80 2.03
CA GLY A 86 2.13 -9.32 3.35
C GLY A 86 1.60 -10.73 3.59
N GLN A 87 2.28 -11.49 4.44
CA GLN A 87 1.80 -12.82 4.85
C GLN A 87 0.45 -12.73 5.57
N ARG A 88 0.13 -11.59 6.19
CA ARG A 88 -1.19 -11.32 6.78
C ARG A 88 -2.30 -11.38 5.75
N PHE A 89 -2.10 -10.78 4.58
CA PHE A 89 -3.07 -10.87 3.48
C PHE A 89 -3.27 -12.34 3.07
N VAL A 90 -2.17 -13.06 2.86
CA VAL A 90 -2.21 -14.48 2.47
C VAL A 90 -2.98 -15.32 3.50
N ASN A 91 -2.63 -15.18 4.78
CA ASN A 91 -3.28 -15.92 5.86
C ASN A 91 -4.77 -15.61 5.98
N GLN A 92 -5.16 -14.34 5.82
CA GLN A 92 -6.56 -13.93 5.86
C GLN A 92 -7.33 -14.46 4.65
N ALA A 93 -6.74 -14.39 3.45
CA ALA A 93 -7.37 -14.81 2.21
C ALA A 93 -7.49 -16.33 2.08
N VAL A 94 -6.44 -17.10 2.39
CA VAL A 94 -6.42 -18.57 2.26
C VAL A 94 -7.54 -19.23 3.06
N SER A 95 -7.88 -18.69 4.24
CA SER A 95 -8.99 -19.22 5.05
C SER A 95 -10.37 -19.09 4.38
N GLN A 96 -10.48 -18.24 3.35
CA GLN A 96 -11.73 -17.90 2.68
C GLN A 96 -11.87 -18.52 1.28
N LEU A 97 -10.78 -19.09 0.75
CA LEU A 97 -10.63 -19.48 -0.65
C LEU A 97 -11.15 -20.85 -1.13
N PRO A 98 -11.26 -21.93 -0.32
CA PRO A 98 -11.50 -23.27 -0.86
C PRO A 98 -12.77 -23.46 -1.72
N ALA A 99 -13.68 -22.48 -1.78
CA ALA A 99 -14.87 -22.49 -2.64
C ALA A 99 -15.26 -21.09 -3.17
N ALA A 100 -14.38 -20.10 -3.12
CA ALA A 100 -14.74 -18.71 -3.45
C ALA A 100 -14.51 -18.41 -4.94
N ARG A 101 -15.44 -17.68 -5.56
CA ARG A 101 -15.21 -17.00 -6.84
C ARG A 101 -14.55 -15.65 -6.56
N PRO A 102 -13.27 -15.45 -6.91
CA PRO A 102 -12.57 -14.21 -6.57
C PRO A 102 -12.91 -13.08 -7.55
N GLY A 103 -13.17 -11.91 -6.98
CA GLY A 103 -13.28 -10.64 -7.68
C GLY A 103 -12.21 -9.66 -7.22
N MET A 104 -11.87 -8.66 -8.02
CA MET A 104 -10.95 -7.61 -7.62
C MET A 104 -11.38 -6.24 -8.11
N LEU A 105 -11.34 -5.27 -7.20
CA LEU A 105 -11.55 -3.85 -7.46
C LEU A 105 -10.21 -3.12 -7.50
N LEU A 106 -9.97 -2.39 -8.59
CA LEU A 106 -8.76 -1.62 -8.83
C LEU A 106 -9.11 -0.16 -9.10
N ARG A 107 -8.20 0.75 -8.75
CA ARG A 107 -8.36 2.17 -9.06
C ARG A 107 -7.86 2.49 -10.47
N ASP A 108 -6.66 2.03 -10.77
CA ASP A 108 -5.91 2.46 -11.95
C ASP A 108 -5.74 1.30 -12.96
N ARG A 109 -5.68 1.64 -14.25
CA ARG A 109 -5.56 0.65 -15.34
C ARG A 109 -4.21 -0.05 -15.33
N GLU A 110 -3.20 0.67 -14.91
CA GLU A 110 -1.81 0.24 -14.77
C GLU A 110 -1.67 -0.87 -13.72
N ALA A 111 -2.61 -0.97 -12.78
CA ALA A 111 -2.64 -2.02 -11.75
C ALA A 111 -3.19 -3.36 -12.27
N ILE A 112 -3.98 -3.35 -13.37
CA ILE A 112 -4.65 -4.53 -13.93
C ILE A 112 -3.69 -5.67 -14.28
N PRO A 113 -2.54 -5.47 -14.96
CA PRO A 113 -1.66 -6.58 -15.29
C PRO A 113 -0.87 -7.11 -14.09
N LEU A 114 -0.81 -6.39 -12.97
CA LEU A 114 0.06 -6.72 -11.83
C LEU A 114 -0.70 -7.45 -10.72
N TYR A 115 -1.75 -6.81 -10.18
CA TYR A 115 -2.38 -7.26 -8.94
C TYR A 115 -3.10 -8.60 -9.03
N PRO A 116 -3.87 -8.89 -10.09
CA PRO A 116 -4.58 -10.17 -10.23
C PRO A 116 -3.60 -11.35 -10.30
N GLU A 117 -2.54 -11.24 -11.09
CA GLU A 117 -1.53 -12.29 -11.23
C GLU A 117 -0.75 -12.46 -9.92
N MET A 118 -0.36 -11.36 -9.27
CA MET A 118 0.26 -11.41 -7.94
C MET A 118 -0.62 -12.13 -6.91
N VAL A 119 -1.92 -11.83 -6.87
CA VAL A 119 -2.86 -12.50 -5.96
C VAL A 119 -3.04 -13.97 -6.33
N LYS A 120 -3.13 -14.31 -7.62
CA LYS A 120 -3.21 -15.70 -8.09
C LYS A 120 -1.98 -16.50 -7.67
N GLU A 121 -0.78 -15.96 -7.88
CA GLU A 121 0.48 -16.61 -7.53
C GLU A 121 0.59 -16.85 -6.02
N LEU A 122 0.35 -15.82 -5.21
CA LEU A 122 0.49 -15.89 -3.75
C LEU A 122 -0.53 -16.81 -3.08
N LEU A 123 -1.73 -16.87 -3.63
CA LEU A 123 -2.83 -17.67 -3.09
C LEU A 123 -2.98 -19.02 -3.81
N HIS A 124 -2.09 -19.32 -4.75
CA HIS A 124 -2.13 -20.52 -5.61
C HIS A 124 -3.50 -20.74 -6.26
N LEU A 125 -4.09 -19.68 -6.80
CA LEU A 125 -5.39 -19.73 -7.45
C LEU A 125 -5.26 -20.16 -8.90
N GLU A 126 -5.99 -21.21 -9.25
CA GLU A 126 -6.18 -21.64 -10.64
C GLU A 126 -7.34 -20.91 -11.33
N THR A 127 -8.23 -20.28 -10.55
CA THR A 127 -9.41 -19.60 -11.06
C THR A 127 -9.08 -18.16 -11.46
N GLU A 128 -9.64 -17.71 -12.58
CA GLU A 128 -9.54 -16.32 -13.02
C GLU A 128 -10.23 -15.36 -12.03
N ILE A 129 -9.58 -14.23 -11.79
CA ILE A 129 -10.12 -13.17 -10.93
C ILE A 129 -10.96 -12.23 -11.80
N THR A 130 -12.23 -12.02 -11.44
CA THR A 130 -13.07 -11.06 -12.16
C THR A 130 -12.67 -9.63 -11.78
N LEU A 131 -12.35 -8.79 -12.75
CA LEU A 131 -11.78 -7.46 -12.50
C LEU A 131 -12.76 -6.33 -12.81
N ALA A 132 -12.69 -5.27 -11.99
CA ALA A 132 -13.32 -3.99 -12.31
C ALA A 132 -12.44 -2.83 -11.86
N LEU A 133 -12.41 -1.78 -12.68
CA LEU A 133 -11.98 -0.46 -12.23
C LEU A 133 -13.14 0.21 -11.50
N ILE A 134 -12.86 0.87 -10.39
CA ILE A 134 -13.89 1.57 -9.60
C ILE A 134 -14.58 2.70 -10.40
N GLU A 135 -13.95 3.21 -11.47
CA GLU A 135 -14.54 4.18 -12.39
C GLU A 135 -15.61 3.58 -13.35
N ASN A 136 -15.77 2.25 -13.38
CA ASN A 136 -16.70 1.56 -14.25
C ASN A 136 -17.81 0.87 -13.45
N PRO A 137 -18.94 1.55 -13.18
CA PRO A 137 -20.02 1.04 -12.34
C PRO A 137 -20.57 -0.32 -12.79
N ARG A 138 -20.72 -0.52 -14.10
CA ARG A 138 -21.27 -1.79 -14.64
C ARG A 138 -20.32 -2.96 -14.40
N ALA A 139 -19.01 -2.74 -14.53
CA ALA A 139 -18.03 -3.77 -14.22
C ALA A 139 -17.99 -4.07 -12.72
N VAL A 140 -18.09 -3.04 -11.88
CA VAL A 140 -18.15 -3.17 -10.42
C VAL A 140 -19.38 -3.99 -10.00
N GLU A 141 -20.56 -3.66 -10.52
CA GLU A 141 -21.80 -4.42 -10.28
C GLU A 141 -21.64 -5.89 -10.65
N ARG A 142 -20.98 -6.16 -11.80
CA ARG A 142 -20.70 -7.52 -12.24
C ARG A 142 -19.77 -8.26 -11.29
N VAL A 143 -18.65 -7.66 -10.90
CA VAL A 143 -17.70 -8.22 -9.92
C VAL A 143 -18.43 -8.55 -8.62
N ILE A 144 -19.23 -7.61 -8.11
CA ILE A 144 -19.98 -7.80 -6.88
C ILE A 144 -20.99 -8.92 -7.04
N ALA A 145 -21.72 -9.02 -8.16
CA ALA A 145 -22.72 -10.08 -8.35
C ALA A 145 -22.09 -11.48 -8.48
N GLU A 146 -20.97 -11.58 -9.19
CA GLU A 146 -20.36 -12.86 -9.60
C GLU A 146 -19.37 -13.43 -8.57
N SER A 147 -18.86 -12.60 -7.66
CA SER A 147 -17.77 -12.99 -6.74
C SER A 147 -18.26 -13.24 -5.31
N ASP A 148 -17.65 -14.21 -4.64
CA ASP A 148 -17.92 -14.54 -3.23
C ASP A 148 -16.86 -13.95 -2.27
N LEU A 149 -15.69 -13.59 -2.83
CA LEU A 149 -14.59 -12.90 -2.16
C LEU A 149 -14.11 -11.77 -3.05
N ILE A 150 -14.10 -10.54 -2.53
CA ILE A 150 -13.69 -9.35 -3.27
C ILE A 150 -12.37 -8.84 -2.70
N PHE A 151 -11.32 -8.95 -3.50
CA PHE A 151 -10.06 -8.27 -3.25
C PHE A 151 -10.16 -6.80 -3.66
N TYR A 152 -9.45 -5.93 -2.96
CA TYR A 152 -9.32 -4.54 -3.39
C TYR A 152 -7.96 -4.00 -3.02
N THR A 153 -7.45 -3.08 -3.85
CA THR A 153 -6.23 -2.35 -3.49
C THR A 153 -6.55 -1.25 -2.48
N PRO A 154 -5.58 -0.84 -1.66
CA PRO A 154 -5.83 0.16 -0.62
C PRO A 154 -6.47 1.49 -1.09
N PRO A 155 -6.17 2.04 -2.29
CA PRO A 155 -6.89 3.22 -2.80
C PRO A 155 -8.38 2.99 -3.04
N CYS A 156 -8.83 1.74 -3.14
CA CYS A 156 -10.22 1.37 -3.34
C CYS A 156 -10.99 1.15 -2.04
N LYS A 157 -10.34 1.22 -0.87
CA LYS A 157 -10.95 0.86 0.42
C LYS A 157 -12.29 1.56 0.69
N GLU A 158 -12.30 2.90 0.67
CA GLU A 158 -13.52 3.67 0.94
C GLU A 158 -14.65 3.37 -0.07
N PHE A 159 -14.27 3.07 -1.31
CA PHE A 159 -15.22 2.69 -2.34
C PHE A 159 -15.80 1.30 -2.06
N ALA A 160 -14.93 0.31 -1.79
CA ALA A 160 -15.31 -1.07 -1.49
C ALA A 160 -16.22 -1.13 -0.25
N ASP A 161 -15.85 -0.45 0.83
CA ASP A 161 -16.63 -0.37 2.08
C ASP A 161 -18.05 0.21 1.86
N ARG A 162 -18.25 1.00 0.79
CA ARG A 162 -19.56 1.57 0.45
C ARG A 162 -20.40 0.69 -0.47
N VAL A 163 -19.78 -0.04 -1.39
CA VAL A 163 -20.50 -0.74 -2.48
C VAL A 163 -20.60 -2.24 -2.27
N VAL A 164 -19.66 -2.84 -1.54
CA VAL A 164 -19.65 -4.28 -1.28
C VAL A 164 -20.66 -4.57 -0.16
N PRO A 165 -21.64 -5.46 -0.39
CA PRO A 165 -22.60 -5.85 0.64
C PRO A 165 -21.90 -6.47 1.88
N GLU A 166 -22.41 -6.19 3.08
CA GLU A 166 -21.84 -6.66 4.34
C GLU A 166 -21.80 -8.20 4.48
N ASP A 167 -22.68 -8.91 3.76
CA ASP A 167 -22.71 -10.37 3.72
C ASP A 167 -21.65 -10.98 2.79
N LYS A 168 -20.98 -10.17 1.98
CA LYS A 168 -19.86 -10.61 1.14
C LYS A 168 -18.53 -10.44 1.84
N LYS A 169 -17.65 -11.42 1.60
CA LYS A 169 -16.27 -11.35 2.08
C LYS A 169 -15.49 -10.36 1.23
N GLN A 170 -14.74 -9.49 1.87
CA GLN A 170 -13.84 -8.57 1.19
C GLN A 170 -12.49 -8.50 1.90
N GLN A 171 -11.42 -8.32 1.13
CA GLN A 171 -10.06 -8.38 1.62
C GLN A 171 -9.19 -7.34 0.93
N GLU A 172 -8.59 -6.45 1.71
CA GLU A 172 -7.59 -5.51 1.22
C GLU A 172 -6.29 -6.24 0.89
N VAL A 173 -5.70 -5.93 -0.26
CA VAL A 173 -4.33 -6.37 -0.61
C VAL A 173 -3.33 -5.50 0.14
N LEU A 174 -2.80 -6.05 1.23
CA LEU A 174 -1.88 -5.36 2.12
C LEU A 174 -0.42 -5.62 1.75
N PHE A 175 0.40 -4.58 1.84
CA PHE A 175 1.84 -4.66 1.67
C PHE A 175 2.58 -4.71 3.01
N GLU A 176 3.73 -5.36 3.03
CA GLU A 176 4.66 -5.45 4.14
C GLU A 176 6.09 -5.15 3.65
N PHE A 177 6.96 -4.77 4.59
CA PHE A 177 8.39 -4.63 4.33
C PHE A 177 9.06 -5.99 4.38
N THR A 178 9.90 -6.28 3.39
CA THR A 178 10.76 -7.46 3.45
C THR A 178 11.84 -7.30 4.54
N PRO A 179 12.41 -8.40 5.07
CA PRO A 179 13.52 -8.32 6.01
C PRO A 179 14.69 -7.48 5.47
N ASP A 180 15.03 -7.64 4.19
CA ASP A 180 16.09 -6.90 3.52
C ASP A 180 15.77 -5.40 3.41
N ALA A 181 14.52 -5.04 3.14
CA ALA A 181 14.08 -3.65 3.15
C ALA A 181 14.22 -3.02 4.54
N LEU A 182 13.83 -3.73 5.59
CA LEU A 182 13.98 -3.26 6.97
C LEU A 182 15.45 -3.10 7.36
N GLU A 183 16.32 -4.02 6.94
CA GLU A 183 17.75 -3.93 7.19
C GLU A 183 18.38 -2.74 6.44
N LEU A 184 18.02 -2.52 5.18
CA LEU A 184 18.45 -1.37 4.41
C LEU A 184 18.07 -0.06 5.11
N ILE A 185 16.82 0.06 5.55
CA ILE A 185 16.35 1.24 6.30
C ILE A 185 17.18 1.43 7.56
N ARG A 186 17.36 0.39 8.39
CA ARG A 186 18.16 0.50 9.63
C ARG A 186 19.59 0.96 9.37
N ARG A 187 20.26 0.37 8.37
CA ARG A 187 21.62 0.78 7.96
C ARG A 187 21.67 2.25 7.53
N SER A 188 20.70 2.71 6.74
CA SER A 188 20.60 4.11 6.32
C SER A 188 20.33 5.08 7.48
N LEU A 189 19.68 4.60 8.54
CA LEU A 189 19.45 5.35 9.78
C LEU A 189 20.61 5.26 10.79
N GLY A 190 21.65 4.47 10.51
CA GLY A 190 22.78 4.24 11.41
C GLY A 190 22.46 3.36 12.63
N GLN A 191 21.50 2.44 12.50
CA GLN A 191 21.08 1.48 13.54
C GLN A 191 21.62 0.08 13.30
#